data_AF-D9CHW7-F1
#
_entry.id   AF-D9CHW7-F1
#
_cell.length_a   1.000
_cell.length_b   1.000
_cell.length_c   1.000
_cell.angle_alpha   90.00
_cell.angle_beta   90.00
_cell.angle_gamma   90.00
#
_symmetry.space_group_name_H-M   'P 1'
#
loop_
_entity.id
_entity.type
_entity.pdbx_description
1 polymer ?
#
loop_
_entity_poly.entity_id
_entity_poly.type
_entity_poly.pdbx_seq_one_letter_code
_entity_poly.pdbx_strand_id
1 'polypeptide(L)'
;GDLWYFPPGIPHSLQATSDNPEGSEFILVFDDGNFSEDSTFLLTDWLSHVPAEVIAKNFQTNVTAFNHIPAEELYIFPSAPPPDNQAAPKSPQGTVPQPFSFALSKVKATNLSGGTVKVLDSTTFPISKTIAAAEVTVEPGAMRELHWHPT
;
A
#
# COMPACT_ATOMS: atom_id res chain seq x y z
N GLY A 1 -3.47 10.05 9.66
CA GLY A 1 -2.11 9.67 9.21
C GLY A 1 -1.91 10.02 7.75
N ASP A 2 -0.91 9.49 7.07
CA ASP A 2 -0.80 9.53 5.61
C ASP A 2 -1.44 8.27 5.00
N LEU A 3 -1.73 8.30 3.71
CA LEU A 3 -2.44 7.23 3.00
C LEU A 3 -1.69 6.78 1.75
N TRP A 4 -2.00 5.57 1.30
CA TRP A 4 -1.71 5.09 -0.05
C TRP A 4 -2.95 4.44 -0.67
N TYR A 5 -2.95 4.36 -1.99
CA TYR A 5 -3.93 3.59 -2.75
C TYR A 5 -3.22 2.87 -3.90
N PHE A 6 -3.41 1.56 -3.99
CA PHE A 6 -2.90 0.76 -5.09
C PHE A 6 -4.08 0.30 -5.96
N PRO A 7 -4.14 0.71 -7.24
CA PRO A 7 -5.18 0.21 -8.13
C PRO A 7 -5.14 -1.32 -8.26
N PRO A 8 -6.29 -1.96 -8.56
CA PRO A 8 -6.34 -3.42 -8.72
C PRO A 8 -5.29 -3.95 -9.70
N GLY A 9 -4.57 -5.00 -9.29
CA GLY A 9 -3.56 -5.68 -10.11
C GLY A 9 -2.21 -4.97 -10.22
N ILE A 10 -2.01 -3.83 -9.57
CA ILE A 10 -0.71 -3.14 -9.57
C ILE A 10 0.18 -3.71 -8.45
N PRO A 11 1.35 -4.31 -8.78
CA PRO A 11 2.24 -4.88 -7.78
C PRO A 11 2.85 -3.79 -6.90
N HIS A 12 3.06 -4.10 -5.63
CA HIS A 12 3.57 -3.17 -4.63
C HIS A 12 4.36 -3.92 -3.54
N SER A 13 5.11 -3.18 -2.75
CA SER A 13 5.87 -3.68 -1.61
C SER A 13 5.85 -2.65 -0.49
N LEU A 14 5.87 -3.10 0.76
CA LEU A 14 5.96 -2.26 1.95
C LEU A 14 7.23 -2.63 2.72
N GLN A 15 8.00 -1.63 3.13
CA GLN A 15 9.20 -1.82 3.95
C GLN A 15 9.23 -0.71 5.01
N ALA A 16 9.31 -1.11 6.28
CA ALA A 16 9.47 -0.15 7.37
C ALA A 16 10.85 0.51 7.28
N THR A 17 10.91 1.83 7.49
CA THR A 17 12.14 2.63 7.36
C THR A 17 13.01 2.62 8.61
N SER A 18 12.50 2.10 9.74
CA SER A 18 13.14 2.21 11.06
C SER A 18 13.29 3.65 11.57
N ASP A 19 12.58 4.63 11.00
CA ASP A 19 12.56 6.02 11.51
C ASP A 19 11.97 6.12 12.93
N ASN A 20 11.14 5.14 13.30
CA ASN A 20 10.65 4.92 14.66
C ASN A 20 11.13 3.54 15.14
N PRO A 21 11.79 3.43 16.31
CA PRO A 21 12.19 2.15 16.89
C PRO A 21 11.02 1.19 17.18
N GLU A 22 9.79 1.70 17.30
CA GLU A 22 8.57 0.90 17.47
C GLU A 22 8.07 0.29 16.14
N GLY A 23 8.69 0.64 15.01
CA GLY A 23 8.32 0.13 13.69
C GLY A 23 7.21 0.94 13.03
N SER A 24 6.39 0.25 12.23
CA SER A 24 5.28 0.84 11.49
C SER A 24 4.04 -0.02 11.63
N GLU A 25 2.90 0.61 11.90
CA GLU A 25 1.59 -0.04 12.00
C GLU A 25 0.60 0.75 11.14
N PHE A 26 -0.26 0.05 10.41
CA PHE A 26 -1.20 0.65 9.47
C PHE A 26 -2.42 -0.25 9.27
N ILE A 27 -3.49 0.36 8.75
CA ILE A 27 -4.73 -0.34 8.41
C ILE A 27 -4.82 -0.44 6.89
N LEU A 28 -4.99 -1.67 6.39
CA LEU A 28 -5.30 -1.95 4.99
C LEU A 28 -6.80 -2.18 4.83
N VAL A 29 -7.38 -1.62 3.76
CA VAL A 29 -8.78 -1.83 3.38
C VAL A 29 -8.79 -2.30 1.92
N PHE A 30 -9.47 -3.41 1.67
CA PHE A 30 -9.69 -3.97 0.35
C PHE A 30 -11.16 -3.77 -0.04
N ASP A 31 -11.43 -3.51 -1.31
CA ASP A 31 -12.77 -3.19 -1.82
C ASP A 31 -13.64 -4.43 -2.11
N ASP A 32 -13.19 -5.62 -1.68
CA ASP A 32 -13.94 -6.87 -1.68
C ASP A 32 -13.97 -7.47 -0.27
N GLY A 33 -15.17 -7.70 0.27
CA GLY A 33 -15.37 -8.28 1.59
C GLY A 33 -14.99 -9.75 1.72
N ASN A 34 -14.69 -10.44 0.60
CA ASN A 34 -14.18 -11.80 0.59
C ASN A 34 -12.64 -11.87 0.55
N PHE A 35 -11.95 -10.73 0.60
CA PHE A 35 -10.50 -10.69 0.62
C PHE A 35 -9.93 -11.48 1.82
N SER A 36 -8.85 -12.21 1.57
CA SER A 36 -7.97 -12.79 2.59
C SER A 36 -6.52 -12.46 2.25
N GLU A 37 -5.74 -12.10 3.27
CA GLU A 37 -4.31 -11.81 3.10
C GLU A 37 -3.50 -13.04 2.66
N ASP A 38 -3.94 -14.24 3.06
CA ASP A 38 -3.37 -15.53 2.67
C ASP A 38 -3.56 -15.85 1.17
N SER A 39 -4.32 -15.03 0.43
CA SER A 39 -4.63 -15.24 -0.99
C SER A 39 -4.03 -14.17 -1.90
N THR A 40 -3.03 -13.44 -1.40
CA THR A 40 -2.26 -12.50 -2.23
C THR A 40 -1.32 -13.26 -3.17
N PHE A 41 -1.00 -12.66 -4.32
CA PHE A 41 -0.03 -13.24 -5.27
C PHE A 41 1.39 -12.81 -4.88
N LEU A 42 2.09 -13.65 -4.11
CA LEU A 42 3.44 -13.35 -3.63
C LEU A 42 4.50 -13.69 -4.68
N LEU A 43 5.54 -12.84 -4.78
CA LEU A 43 6.59 -13.01 -5.79
C LEU A 43 7.35 -14.33 -5.62
N THR A 44 7.75 -14.67 -4.39
CA THR A 44 8.51 -15.90 -4.13
C THR A 44 7.62 -17.15 -4.24
N ASP A 45 6.34 -17.05 -3.90
CA ASP A 45 5.37 -18.14 -4.12
C ASP A 45 5.19 -18.43 -5.61
N TRP A 46 5.01 -17.40 -6.43
CA TRP A 46 4.92 -17.58 -7.87
C TRP A 46 6.19 -18.22 -8.44
N LEU A 47 7.37 -17.72 -8.04
CA LEU A 47 8.64 -18.23 -8.54
C LEU A 47 8.97 -19.65 -8.04
N SER A 48 8.53 -20.06 -6.85
CA SER A 48 8.73 -21.43 -6.35
C SER A 48 7.88 -22.46 -7.12
N HIS A 49 6.78 -22.01 -7.73
CA HIS A 49 5.87 -22.85 -8.52
C HIS A 49 6.11 -22.80 -10.04
N VAL A 50 7.18 -22.13 -10.50
CA VAL A 50 7.57 -22.10 -11.92
C VAL A 50 8.89 -22.88 -12.11
N PRO A 51 8.98 -23.80 -13.10
CA PRO A 51 10.22 -24.52 -13.36
C PRO A 51 11.40 -23.57 -13.62
N ALA A 52 12.55 -23.86 -13.01
CA ALA A 52 13.71 -22.96 -13.06
C ALA A 52 14.21 -22.70 -14.49
N GLU A 53 14.05 -23.66 -15.41
CA GLU A 53 14.33 -23.48 -16.83
C GLU A 53 13.41 -22.46 -17.52
N VAL A 54 12.15 -22.33 -17.08
CA VAL A 54 11.21 -21.34 -17.59
C VAL A 54 11.60 -19.94 -17.09
N ILE A 55 11.95 -19.82 -15.81
CA ILE A 55 12.46 -18.57 -15.22
C ILE A 55 13.74 -18.14 -15.94
N ALA A 56 14.69 -19.07 -16.10
CA ALA A 56 15.96 -18.84 -16.79
C ALA A 56 15.75 -18.37 -18.24
N LYS A 57 14.81 -19.00 -18.96
CA LYS A 57 14.46 -18.59 -20.32
C LYS A 57 13.82 -17.19 -20.36
N ASN A 58 12.96 -16.86 -19.40
CA ASN A 58 12.33 -15.53 -19.30
C ASN A 58 13.37 -14.43 -19.09
N PHE A 59 14.33 -14.64 -18.18
CA PHE A 59 15.39 -13.67 -17.87
C PHE A 59 16.62 -13.79 -18.78
N GLN A 60 16.62 -14.72 -19.74
CA GLN A 60 17.71 -14.96 -20.69
C GLN A 60 19.07 -15.21 -20.00
N THR A 61 19.07 -16.02 -18.94
CA THR A 61 20.28 -16.32 -18.15
C THR A 61 20.37 -17.82 -17.81
N ASN A 62 21.41 -18.23 -17.10
CA ASN A 62 21.61 -19.61 -16.66
C ASN A 62 20.65 -20.00 -15.52
N VAL A 63 20.20 -21.25 -15.52
CA VAL A 63 19.33 -21.83 -14.46
C VAL A 63 19.95 -21.67 -13.07
N THR A 64 21.26 -21.82 -12.97
CA THR A 64 21.99 -21.69 -11.69
C THR A 64 21.88 -20.31 -11.05
N ALA A 65 21.57 -19.26 -11.82
CA ALA A 65 21.30 -17.93 -11.29
C ALA A 65 20.12 -17.93 -10.31
N PHE A 66 19.22 -18.91 -10.40
CA PHE A 66 17.98 -19.00 -9.61
C PHE A 66 17.99 -20.09 -8.53
N ASN A 67 19.14 -20.73 -8.27
CA ASN A 67 19.27 -21.76 -7.22
C ASN A 67 18.98 -21.27 -5.79
N HIS A 68 18.83 -19.96 -5.61
CA HIS A 68 18.63 -19.30 -4.32
C HIS A 68 17.19 -18.78 -4.13
N ILE A 69 16.29 -19.05 -5.08
CA ILE A 69 14.86 -18.75 -4.91
C ILE A 69 14.34 -19.59 -3.73
N PRO A 70 13.69 -18.97 -2.72
CA PRO A 70 13.06 -19.71 -1.63
C PRO A 70 12.04 -20.73 -2.13
N ALA A 71 11.99 -21.91 -1.51
CA ALA A 71 11.02 -22.96 -1.87
C ALA A 71 9.58 -22.64 -1.42
N GLU A 72 9.45 -21.72 -0.46
CA GLU A 72 8.19 -21.29 0.12
C GLU A 72 8.10 -19.76 0.04
N GLU A 73 6.89 -19.25 0.20
CA GLU A 73 6.62 -17.83 0.15
C GLU A 73 7.35 -17.05 1.26
N LEU A 74 7.66 -15.79 0.96
CA LEU A 74 8.13 -14.82 1.94
C LEU A 74 7.07 -13.72 2.00
N TYR A 75 6.14 -13.86 2.96
CA TYR A 75 5.08 -12.88 3.17
C TYR A 75 5.60 -11.62 3.87
N ILE A 76 5.98 -11.74 5.15
CA ILE A 76 6.63 -10.69 5.94
C ILE A 76 7.93 -11.25 6.50
N PHE A 77 9.04 -10.55 6.27
CA PHE A 77 10.37 -11.02 6.67
C PHE A 77 11.28 -9.85 7.07
N PRO A 78 12.28 -10.07 7.95
CA PRO A 78 13.20 -9.03 8.37
C PRO A 78 14.16 -8.64 7.24
N SER A 79 14.47 -7.35 7.17
CA SER A 79 15.51 -6.79 6.29
C SER A 79 16.15 -5.58 6.97
N ALA A 80 17.33 -5.19 6.51
CA ALA A 80 17.89 -3.89 6.89
C ALA A 80 16.97 -2.76 6.36
N PRO A 81 16.80 -1.65 7.09
CA PRO A 81 16.03 -0.53 6.60
C PRO A 81 16.67 0.06 5.33
N PRO A 82 15.86 0.63 4.42
CA PRO A 82 16.38 1.34 3.27
C PRO A 82 17.22 2.55 3.72
N PRO A 83 18.30 2.91 3.01
CA PRO A 83 19.08 4.11 3.34
C PRO A 83 18.30 5.39 3.01
N ASP A 84 18.45 6.43 3.83
CA ASP A 84 17.75 7.72 3.68
C ASP A 84 17.94 8.39 2.30
N ASN A 85 19.07 8.13 1.66
CA ASN A 85 19.44 8.69 0.35
C ASN A 85 19.15 7.74 -0.82
N GLN A 86 18.28 6.74 -0.64
CA GLN A 86 17.91 5.81 -1.69
C GLN A 86 17.29 6.57 -2.88
N ALA A 87 17.95 6.48 -4.04
CA ALA A 87 17.43 7.03 -5.27
C ALA A 87 16.33 6.11 -5.85
N ALA A 88 15.24 6.72 -6.31
CA ALA A 88 14.21 5.99 -7.05
C ALA A 88 14.78 5.37 -8.35
N PRO A 89 14.31 4.20 -8.76
CA PRO A 89 14.71 3.60 -10.03
C PRO A 89 14.34 4.52 -11.20
N LYS A 90 15.23 4.62 -12.18
CA LYS A 90 14.97 5.36 -13.42
C LYS A 90 14.30 4.43 -14.42
N SER A 91 13.15 4.85 -14.93
CA SER A 91 12.41 4.14 -15.97
C SER A 91 12.44 4.93 -17.28
N PRO A 92 12.74 4.30 -18.43
CA PRO A 92 12.61 4.95 -19.73
C PRO A 92 11.17 5.30 -20.08
N GLN A 93 10.18 4.69 -19.41
CA GLN A 93 8.76 5.04 -19.52
C GLN A 93 8.37 6.26 -18.66
N GLY A 94 9.31 6.85 -17.93
CA GLY A 94 9.07 8.00 -17.06
C GLY A 94 8.46 7.61 -15.70
N THR A 95 7.79 8.58 -15.07
CA THR A 95 7.14 8.41 -13.76
C THR A 95 5.62 8.32 -13.91
N VAL A 96 4.95 7.77 -12.90
CA VAL A 96 3.48 7.76 -12.85
C VAL A 96 2.93 9.20 -12.86
N PRO A 97 1.80 9.47 -13.56
CA PRO A 97 1.26 10.82 -13.69
C PRO A 97 0.58 11.31 -12.40
N GLN A 98 0.11 10.39 -11.55
CA GLN A 98 -0.51 10.68 -10.26
C GLN A 98 0.18 9.84 -9.18
N PRO A 99 0.51 10.44 -8.01
CA PRO A 99 1.20 9.72 -6.94
C PRO A 99 0.29 8.67 -6.31
N PHE A 100 0.88 7.58 -5.82
CA PHE A 100 0.17 6.52 -5.10
C PHE A 100 0.05 6.75 -3.60
N SER A 101 0.64 7.84 -3.10
CA SER A 101 0.54 8.29 -1.72
C SER A 101 -0.18 9.63 -1.62
N PHE A 102 -0.81 9.86 -0.47
CA PHE A 102 -1.53 11.08 -0.17
C PHE A 102 -1.30 11.52 1.28
N ALA A 103 -0.81 12.73 1.47
CA ALA A 103 -0.46 13.27 2.78
C ALA A 103 -1.70 13.78 3.55
N LEU A 104 -2.63 12.89 3.92
CA LEU A 104 -3.83 13.25 4.67
C LEU A 104 -3.51 13.92 6.02
N SER A 105 -2.33 13.63 6.60
CA SER A 105 -1.84 14.29 7.81
C SER A 105 -1.69 15.80 7.64
N LYS A 106 -1.42 16.27 6.42
CA LYS A 106 -1.22 17.69 6.08
C LYS A 106 -2.49 18.37 5.57
N VAL A 107 -3.57 17.63 5.38
CA VAL A 107 -4.86 18.21 4.96
C VAL A 107 -5.46 19.00 6.13
N LYS A 108 -5.84 20.25 5.86
CA LYS A 108 -6.54 21.09 6.83
C LYS A 108 -7.91 20.47 7.12
N ALA A 109 -8.15 20.09 8.37
CA ALA A 109 -9.42 19.55 8.79
C ALA A 109 -10.53 20.62 8.79
N THR A 110 -11.76 20.19 8.51
CA THR A 110 -12.96 21.00 8.73
C THR A 110 -13.32 20.91 10.20
N ASN A 111 -13.33 22.07 10.89
CA ASN A 111 -13.75 22.17 12.27
C ASN A 111 -15.28 22.16 12.37
N LEU A 112 -15.81 21.38 13.30
CA LEU A 112 -17.22 21.29 13.65
C LEU A 112 -17.41 21.56 15.15
N SER A 113 -18.66 21.66 15.61
CA SER A 113 -18.96 22.02 17.01
C SER A 113 -18.41 21.05 18.06
N GLY A 114 -18.12 19.80 17.68
CA GLY A 114 -17.68 18.74 18.60
C GLY A 114 -16.48 17.94 18.11
N GLY A 115 -15.70 18.48 17.17
CA GLY A 115 -14.52 17.79 16.64
C GLY A 115 -14.16 18.22 15.22
N THR A 116 -13.53 17.33 14.47
CA THR A 116 -13.03 17.64 13.12
C THR A 116 -13.29 16.50 12.14
N VAL A 117 -13.30 16.85 10.85
CA VAL A 117 -13.36 15.87 9.76
C VAL A 117 -12.38 16.22 8.65
N LYS A 118 -11.72 15.21 8.09
CA LYS A 118 -11.02 15.28 6.80
C LYS A 118 -11.64 14.24 5.87
N VAL A 119 -12.04 14.66 4.67
CA VAL A 119 -12.63 13.76 3.66
C VAL A 119 -11.63 13.55 2.54
N LEU A 120 -11.59 12.31 2.04
CA LEU A 120 -10.77 11.88 0.93
C LEU A 120 -11.63 11.06 -0.03
N ASP A 121 -11.57 11.38 -1.31
CA ASP A 121 -12.21 10.64 -2.39
C ASP A 121 -11.46 10.87 -3.70
N SER A 122 -11.99 10.35 -4.82
CA SER A 122 -11.39 10.54 -6.14
C SER A 122 -11.35 11.99 -6.65
N THR A 123 -11.98 12.96 -5.98
CA THR A 123 -11.90 14.39 -6.34
C THR A 123 -10.66 15.06 -5.74
N THR A 124 -10.18 14.54 -4.61
CA THR A 124 -9.02 15.06 -3.87
C THR A 124 -7.79 14.17 -4.01
N PHE A 125 -7.98 12.86 -4.08
CA PHE A 125 -6.96 11.86 -4.34
C PHE A 125 -7.32 11.05 -5.60
N PRO A 126 -7.00 11.56 -6.80
CA PRO A 126 -7.62 11.11 -8.04
C PRO A 126 -7.47 9.63 -8.41
N ILE A 127 -6.46 8.94 -7.89
CA ILE A 127 -6.28 7.51 -8.15
C ILE A 127 -7.22 6.63 -7.30
N SER A 128 -7.77 7.13 -6.19
CA SER A 128 -8.61 6.39 -5.26
C SER A 128 -10.03 6.25 -5.81
N LYS A 129 -10.19 5.38 -6.82
CA LYS A 129 -11.41 5.27 -7.61
C LYS A 129 -12.52 4.48 -6.93
N THR A 130 -12.16 3.46 -6.14
CA THR A 130 -13.13 2.55 -5.53
C THR A 130 -13.31 2.77 -4.03
N ILE A 131 -12.42 3.56 -3.41
CA ILE A 131 -12.46 3.85 -1.98
C ILE A 131 -12.54 5.37 -1.74
N ALA A 132 -13.52 5.77 -0.93
CA ALA A 132 -13.58 7.07 -0.29
C ALA A 132 -13.50 6.88 1.23
N ALA A 133 -12.90 7.82 1.94
CA ALA A 133 -12.67 7.72 3.38
C ALA A 133 -12.85 9.08 4.08
N ALA A 134 -13.09 9.03 5.38
CA ALA A 134 -13.06 10.22 6.23
C ALA A 134 -12.34 9.92 7.55
N GLU A 135 -11.38 10.78 7.92
CA GLU A 135 -10.80 10.82 9.27
C GLU A 135 -11.70 11.72 10.12
N VAL A 136 -12.38 11.15 11.11
CA VAL A 136 -13.31 11.87 11.99
C VAL A 136 -12.79 11.83 13.42
N THR A 137 -12.60 13.01 14.02
CA THR A 137 -12.29 13.15 15.45
C THR A 137 -13.53 13.64 16.17
N VAL A 138 -13.92 12.97 17.25
CA VAL A 138 -15.04 13.33 18.12
C VAL A 138 -14.50 13.61 19.51
N GLU A 139 -14.70 14.84 19.99
CA GLU A 139 -14.25 15.26 21.32
C GLU A 139 -15.08 14.61 22.43
N PRO A 140 -14.57 14.51 23.67
CA PRO A 140 -15.33 13.98 24.81
C PRO A 140 -16.67 14.70 24.99
N GLY A 141 -17.76 13.93 25.05
CA GLY A 141 -19.13 14.46 25.20
C GLY A 141 -19.79 14.96 23.90
N ALA A 142 -19.07 14.96 22.77
CA ALA A 142 -19.63 15.25 21.46
C ALA A 142 -20.23 13.99 20.80
N MET A 143 -20.89 14.19 19.66
CA MET A 143 -21.39 13.11 18.81
C MET A 143 -21.32 13.49 17.34
N ARG A 144 -21.16 12.48 16.47
CA ARG A 144 -21.48 12.62 15.05
C ARG A 144 -23.00 12.69 14.92
N GLU A 145 -23.50 13.73 14.26
CA GLU A 145 -24.94 13.91 14.00
C GLU A 145 -25.56 12.69 13.28
N LEU A 146 -26.86 12.50 13.49
CA LEU A 146 -27.64 11.50 12.76
C LEU A 146 -27.63 11.85 11.27
N HIS A 147 -27.12 10.94 10.45
CA HIS A 147 -27.04 11.08 9.00
C HIS A 147 -27.07 9.70 8.33
N TRP A 148 -27.14 9.69 7.01
CA TRP A 148 -26.95 8.51 6.18
C TRP A 148 -26.08 8.85 4.98
N HIS A 149 -25.53 7.83 4.34
CA HIS A 149 -24.89 7.96 3.02
C HIS A 149 -25.93 7.61 1.96
N PRO A 150 -26.30 8.52 1.05
CA PRO A 150 -27.25 8.22 -0.02
C PRO A 150 -26.64 7.20 -1.00
N THR A 151 -27.49 6.33 -1.54
CA THR A 151 -27.16 5.38 -2.62
C THR A 151 -27.23 6.02 -3.99
#